data_AF-A0A293NFX6-F1
#
_entry.id   AF-A0A293NFX6-F1
#
_cell.length_a   1.000
_cell.length_b   1.000
_cell.length_c   1.000
_cell.angle_alpha   90.00
_cell.angle_beta   90.00
_cell.angle_gamma   90.00
#
_symmetry.space_group_name_H-M   'P 1'
#
loop_
_entity.id
_entity.type
_entity.pdbx_description
1 polymer ?
#
loop_
_entity_poly.entity_id
_entity_poly.type
_entity_poly.pdbx_seq_one_letter_code
_entity_poly.pdbx_strand_id
1 'polypeptide(L)'
;MSAEDKKRLVREELVRREQQRKDKLVDVVMRQTDYDREKSQIKLKEHNFDVEKIVREYMNPQKPIEPKEEIKLSTNQIVYKEFRTMLDQASTKYRIEKEVEEKRMKYLYALQQKKREAAASLKNNIK
;
A
#
# COMPACT_ATOMS: atom_id res chain seq x y z
N MET A 1 -11.05 -10.38 -23.65
CA MET A 1 -9.70 -10.22 -23.05
C MET A 1 -9.35 -11.46 -22.27
N SER A 2 -8.33 -12.19 -22.72
CA SER A 2 -7.80 -13.37 -22.03
C SER A 2 -7.24 -12.97 -20.65
N ALA A 3 -7.17 -13.92 -19.71
CA ALA A 3 -6.55 -13.70 -18.40
C ALA A 3 -5.08 -13.28 -18.51
N GLU A 4 -4.39 -13.68 -19.58
CA GLU A 4 -3.01 -13.30 -19.88
C GLU A 4 -2.89 -11.85 -20.35
N ASP A 5 -3.82 -11.37 -21.17
CA ASP A 5 -3.85 -9.97 -21.63
C ASP A 5 -4.06 -9.01 -20.47
N LYS A 6 -4.94 -9.38 -19.52
CA LYS A 6 -5.16 -8.60 -18.30
C LYS A 6 -3.91 -8.52 -17.43
N LYS A 7 -3.15 -9.62 -17.30
CA LYS A 7 -1.88 -9.64 -16.55
C LYS A 7 -0.81 -8.76 -17.22
N ARG A 8 -0.70 -8.79 -18.55
CA ARG A 8 0.23 -7.93 -19.30
C ARG A 8 -0.10 -6.45 -19.11
N LEU A 9 -1.38 -6.08 -19.27
CA LEU A 9 -1.84 -4.70 -19.10
C LEU A 9 -1.55 -4.16 -17.69
N VAL A 10 -1.79 -4.97 -16.65
CA VAL A 10 -1.49 -4.58 -15.26
C VAL A 10 0.01 -4.38 -15.06
N ARG A 11 0.85 -5.24 -15.63
CA ARG A 11 2.31 -5.12 -15.55
C ARG A 11 2.82 -3.86 -16.25
N GLU A 12 2.30 -3.55 -17.44
CA GLU A 12 2.65 -2.35 -18.19
C GLU A 12 2.27 -1.07 -17.44
N GLU A 13 1.07 -1.03 -16.86
CA GLU A 13 0.61 0.11 -16.06
C GLU A 13 1.47 0.31 -14.80
N LEU A 14 1.88 -0.77 -14.14
CA LEU A 14 2.81 -0.70 -13.00
C LEU A 14 4.17 -0.14 -13.42
N VAL A 15 4.74 -0.61 -14.52
CA VAL A 15 6.02 -0.11 -15.05
C VAL A 15 5.90 1.38 -15.41
N ARG A 16 4.81 1.79 -16.04
CA ARG A 16 4.53 3.18 -16.39
C ARG A 16 4.46 4.07 -15.15
N ARG A 17 3.75 3.66 -14.11
CA ARG A 17 3.63 4.41 -12.85
C ARG A 17 4.97 4.56 -12.15
N GLU A 18 5.77 3.51 -12.11
CA GLU A 18 7.12 3.55 -11.56
C GLU A 18 8.02 4.50 -12.34
N GLN A 19 7.93 4.51 -13.66
CA GLN A 19 8.69 5.46 -14.48
C GLN A 19 8.27 6.90 -14.21
N GLN A 20 6.96 7.18 -14.18
CA GLN A 20 6.44 8.52 -13.85
C GLN A 20 6.88 8.99 -12.46
N ARG A 21 6.94 8.07 -11.49
CA ARG A 21 7.44 8.37 -10.15
C ARG A 21 8.91 8.76 -10.19
N LYS A 22 9.76 8.01 -10.91
CA LYS A 22 11.19 8.32 -11.07
C LYS A 22 11.41 9.66 -11.77
N ASP A 23 10.65 9.94 -12.83
CA ASP A 23 10.76 11.21 -13.56
C ASP A 23 10.41 12.41 -12.68
N LYS A 24 9.38 12.29 -11.83
CA LYS A 24 9.05 13.33 -10.84
C LYS A 24 10.19 13.56 -9.85
N LEU A 25 10.89 12.52 -9.40
CA LEU A 25 12.02 12.67 -8.48
C LEU A 25 13.20 13.37 -9.16
N VAL A 26 13.46 13.04 -10.43
CA VAL A 26 14.49 13.72 -11.26
C VAL A 26 14.16 15.20 -11.38
N ASP A 27 12.92 15.54 -11.71
CA ASP A 27 12.50 16.94 -11.85
C ASP A 27 12.64 17.72 -10.53
N VAL A 28 12.42 17.08 -9.38
CA VAL A 28 12.64 17.73 -8.08
C VAL A 28 14.12 18.01 -7.86
N VAL A 29 15.01 17.05 -8.13
CA VAL A 29 16.47 17.24 -7.99
C VAL A 29 16.95 18.38 -8.89
N MET A 30 16.60 18.35 -10.18
CA MET A 30 16.99 19.38 -11.16
C MET A 30 16.47 20.79 -10.83
N ARG A 31 15.38 20.93 -10.07
CA ARG A 31 14.88 22.24 -9.62
C ARG A 31 15.66 22.80 -8.44
N GLN A 32 16.31 21.95 -7.66
CA GLN A 32 16.99 22.31 -6.42
C GLN A 32 18.52 22.32 -6.55
N THR A 33 19.04 21.74 -7.63
CA THR A 33 20.47 21.67 -7.94
C THR A 33 20.72 22.10 -9.38
N ASP A 34 21.99 22.28 -9.75
CA ASP A 34 22.42 22.54 -11.13
C ASP A 34 22.60 21.27 -11.98
N TYR A 35 22.09 20.13 -11.51
CA TYR A 35 22.31 18.85 -12.17
C TYR A 35 21.49 18.73 -13.44
N ASP A 36 22.10 18.16 -14.48
CA ASP A 36 21.37 17.72 -15.66
C ASP A 36 20.51 16.47 -15.37
N ARG A 37 19.68 16.08 -16.33
CA ARG A 37 18.77 14.94 -16.20
C ARG A 37 19.51 13.62 -15.98
N GLU A 38 20.65 13.41 -16.64
CA GLU A 38 21.42 12.16 -16.52
C GLU A 38 22.11 12.05 -15.16
N LYS A 39 22.78 13.11 -14.74
CA LYS A 39 23.43 13.24 -13.43
C LYS A 39 22.42 13.11 -12.30
N SER A 40 21.24 13.70 -12.45
CA SER A 40 20.14 13.54 -11.49
C SER A 40 19.68 12.09 -11.37
N GLN A 41 19.59 11.35 -12.47
CA GLN A 41 19.24 9.92 -12.44
C GLN A 41 20.34 9.07 -11.78
N ILE A 42 21.60 9.37 -12.06
CA ILE A 42 22.75 8.68 -11.46
C ILE A 42 22.75 8.91 -9.95
N LYS A 43 22.65 10.17 -9.51
CA LYS A 43 22.59 10.53 -8.08
C LYS A 43 21.38 9.92 -7.38
N LEU A 44 20.21 9.88 -8.03
CA LEU A 44 19.05 9.19 -7.47
C LEU A 44 19.30 7.69 -7.26
N LYS A 45 20.05 7.02 -8.12
CA LYS A 45 20.43 5.62 -7.90
C LYS A 45 21.43 5.47 -6.76
N GLU A 46 22.44 6.34 -6.69
CA GLU A 46 23.45 6.33 -5.62
C GLU A 46 22.82 6.54 -4.23
N HIS A 47 21.81 7.40 -4.14
CA HIS A 47 21.15 7.76 -2.89
C HIS A 47 19.86 6.99 -2.61
N ASN A 48 19.63 5.84 -3.25
CA ASN A 48 18.41 5.03 -3.06
C ASN A 48 17.10 5.84 -3.23
N PHE A 49 17.08 6.75 -4.21
CA PHE A 49 15.98 7.65 -4.54
C PHE A 49 15.60 8.64 -3.43
N ASP A 50 16.51 8.89 -2.48
CA ASP A 50 16.36 9.88 -1.42
C ASP A 50 16.81 11.27 -1.91
N VAL A 51 15.84 12.06 -2.38
CA VAL A 51 16.07 13.42 -2.88
C VAL A 51 16.65 14.33 -1.80
N GLU A 52 16.25 14.16 -0.55
CA GLU A 52 16.69 15.01 0.54
C GLU A 52 18.18 14.83 0.80
N LYS A 53 18.69 13.58 0.74
CA LYS A 53 20.13 13.31 0.82
C LYS A 53 20.91 13.98 -0.31
N ILE A 54 20.40 13.91 -1.54
CA ILE A 54 21.06 14.52 -2.71
C ILE A 54 21.13 16.03 -2.56
N VAL A 55 20.04 16.68 -2.16
CA VAL A 55 20.01 18.14 -1.97
C VAL A 55 20.91 18.55 -0.80
N ARG A 56 20.92 17.79 0.30
CA ARG A 56 21.82 18.05 1.44
C ARG A 56 23.30 17.90 1.05
N GLU A 57 23.65 16.85 0.31
CA GLU A 57 25.00 16.64 -0.23
C GLU A 57 25.41 17.79 -1.15
N TYR A 58 24.51 18.22 -2.05
CA TYR A 58 24.77 19.34 -2.95
C TYR A 58 24.99 20.66 -2.20
N MET A 59 24.15 20.95 -1.19
CA MET A 59 24.22 22.19 -0.42
C MET A 59 25.41 22.24 0.55
N ASN A 60 25.85 21.10 1.08
CA ASN A 60 26.97 21.06 2.02
C ASN A 60 27.82 19.78 1.86
N PRO A 61 28.66 19.70 0.81
CA PRO A 61 29.39 18.48 0.45
C PRO A 61 30.46 18.07 1.47
N GLN A 62 30.85 18.96 2.38
CA GLN A 62 31.85 18.68 3.42
C GLN A 62 31.26 18.04 4.68
N LYS A 63 29.92 18.01 4.82
CA LYS A 63 29.27 17.39 5.97
C LYS A 63 28.90 15.95 5.61
N PRO A 64 29.49 14.94 6.26
CA PRO A 64 29.09 13.55 6.05
C PRO A 64 27.59 13.42 6.34
N ILE A 65 26.88 12.67 5.49
CA ILE A 65 25.53 12.22 5.83
C ILE A 65 25.70 11.22 6.97
N GLU A 66 25.58 11.70 8.20
CA GLU A 66 25.50 10.82 9.36
C GLU A 66 24.33 9.87 9.10
N PRO A 67 24.54 8.54 9.13
CA PRO A 67 23.42 7.63 9.11
C PRO A 67 22.49 8.05 10.24
N LYS A 68 21.20 8.21 9.95
CA LYS A 68 20.19 8.39 11.02
C LYS A 68 20.51 7.32 12.04
N GLU A 69 20.87 7.74 13.25
CA GLU A 69 21.18 6.79 14.32
C GLU A 69 20.02 5.81 14.39
N GLU A 70 20.30 4.54 14.15
CA GLU A 70 19.32 3.51 14.42
C GLU A 70 18.96 3.67 15.89
N ILE A 71 17.71 4.02 16.14
CA ILE A 71 17.22 4.18 17.51
C ILE A 71 17.47 2.83 18.18
N LYS A 72 18.48 2.79 19.06
CA LYS A 72 18.83 1.58 19.80
C LYS A 72 17.71 1.33 20.80
N LEU A 73 16.72 0.55 20.36
CA LEU A 73 15.63 0.15 21.21
C LEU A 73 16.17 -0.80 22.28
N SER A 74 15.76 -0.60 23.52
CA SER A 74 16.05 -1.59 24.57
C SER A 74 15.31 -2.89 24.28
N THR A 75 15.81 -4.01 24.80
CA THR A 75 15.13 -5.32 24.67
C THR A 75 13.66 -5.22 25.06
N ASN A 76 13.35 -4.49 26.14
CA ASN A 76 11.98 -4.28 26.58
C ASN A 76 11.15 -3.51 25.54
N GLN A 77 11.69 -2.46 24.92
CA GLN A 77 10.99 -1.70 23.88
C GLN A 77 10.69 -2.55 22.64
N ILE A 78 11.62 -3.41 22.25
CA ILE A 78 11.42 -4.37 21.15
C ILE A 78 10.29 -5.34 21.50
N VAL A 79 10.37 -5.95 22.68
CA VAL A 79 9.34 -6.88 23.19
C VAL A 79 7.97 -6.20 23.24
N TYR A 80 7.86 -4.98 23.77
CA TYR A 80 6.59 -4.24 23.80
C TYR A 80 6.06 -3.88 22.41
N LYS A 81 6.96 -3.55 21.46
CA LYS A 81 6.59 -3.28 20.06
C LYS A 81 6.00 -4.54 19.41
N GLU A 82 6.62 -5.69 19.65
CA GLU A 82 6.13 -6.98 19.14
C GLU A 82 4.79 -7.34 19.75
N PHE A 83 4.64 -7.22 21.07
CA PHE A 83 3.36 -7.46 21.74
C PHE A 83 2.24 -6.58 21.19
N ARG A 84 2.49 -5.28 21.00
CA ARG A 84 1.49 -4.36 20.41
C ARG A 84 1.15 -4.78 18.98
N THR A 85 2.15 -5.08 18.16
CA THR A 85 1.93 -5.52 16.78
C THR A 85 1.07 -6.78 16.73
N MET A 86 1.33 -7.74 17.61
CA MET A 86 0.58 -9.00 17.69
C MET A 86 -0.88 -8.77 18.11
N LEU A 87 -1.10 -7.91 19.11
CA LEU A 87 -2.45 -7.56 19.59
C LEU A 87 -3.24 -6.77 18.53
N ASP A 88 -2.59 -5.83 17.85
CA ASP A 88 -3.22 -5.02 16.79
C ASP A 88 -3.65 -5.91 15.62
N GLN A 89 -2.83 -6.90 15.25
CA GLN A 89 -3.16 -7.90 14.23
C GLN A 89 -4.33 -8.78 14.67
N ALA A 90 -4.32 -9.29 15.90
CA ALA A 90 -5.39 -10.12 16.43
C ALA A 90 -6.73 -9.38 16.49
N SER A 91 -6.72 -8.14 17.00
CA SER A 91 -7.89 -7.27 17.09
C SER A 91 -8.45 -6.94 15.70
N THR A 92 -7.57 -6.60 14.75
CA THR A 92 -7.96 -6.32 13.36
C THR A 92 -8.60 -7.54 12.71
N LYS A 93 -7.99 -8.73 12.89
CA LYS A 93 -8.51 -9.98 12.36
C LYS A 93 -9.90 -10.29 12.91
N TYR A 94 -10.07 -10.23 14.24
CA TYR A 94 -11.36 -10.48 14.89
C TYR A 94 -12.45 -9.54 14.38
N ARG A 95 -12.15 -8.24 14.27
CA ARG A 95 -13.10 -7.25 13.74
C ARG A 95 -13.55 -7.60 12.32
N ILE A 96 -12.60 -7.94 11.43
CA ILE A 96 -12.90 -8.31 10.05
C ILE A 96 -13.76 -9.58 10.01
N GLU A 97 -13.39 -10.61 10.76
CA GLU A 97 -14.14 -11.87 10.81
C GLU A 97 -15.58 -11.64 11.30
N LYS A 98 -15.75 -10.83 12.35
CA LYS A 98 -17.07 -10.45 12.86
C LYS A 98 -17.91 -9.72 11.82
N GLU A 99 -17.34 -8.74 11.12
CA GLU A 99 -18.04 -8.01 10.06
C GLU A 99 -18.44 -8.93 8.89
N VAL A 100 -17.57 -9.88 8.51
CA VAL A 100 -17.85 -10.86 7.47
C VAL A 100 -18.99 -11.78 7.88
N GLU A 101 -18.96 -12.30 9.11
CA GLU A 101 -20.00 -13.18 9.64
C GLU A 101 -21.35 -12.43 9.74
N GLU A 102 -21.36 -11.19 10.22
CA GLU A 102 -22.58 -10.37 10.26
C GLU A 102 -23.17 -10.13 8.86
N LYS A 103 -22.33 -9.84 7.87
CA LYS A 103 -22.77 -9.68 6.47
C LYS A 103 -23.33 -10.98 5.91
N ARG A 104 -22.67 -12.11 6.19
CA ARG A 104 -23.12 -13.45 5.78
C ARG A 104 -24.48 -13.78 6.38
N MET A 105 -24.66 -13.53 7.67
CA MET A 105 -25.93 -13.77 8.37
C MET A 105 -27.07 -12.91 7.80
N LYS A 106 -26.82 -11.61 7.56
CA LYS A 106 -27.79 -10.73 6.91
C LYS A 106 -28.18 -11.23 5.51
N TYR A 107 -27.21 -11.69 4.73
CA TYR A 107 -27.46 -12.26 3.41
C TYR A 107 -28.30 -13.54 3.46
N LEU A 108 -27.97 -14.47 4.36
CA LEU A 108 -28.74 -15.71 4.53
C LEU A 108 -30.19 -15.44 4.95
N TYR A 109 -30.39 -14.49 5.87
CA TYR A 109 -31.73 -14.07 6.30
C TYR A 109 -32.54 -13.50 5.13
N ALA A 110 -31.95 -12.59 4.34
CA ALA A 110 -32.62 -12.02 3.17
C ALA A 110 -32.98 -13.09 2.12
N LEU A 111 -32.11 -14.08 1.90
CA LEU A 111 -32.37 -15.19 1.00
C LEU A 111 -33.55 -16.06 1.49
N GLN A 112 -33.62 -16.31 2.80
CA GLN A 112 -34.72 -17.08 3.39
C GLN A 112 -36.07 -16.37 3.23
N GLN A 113 -36.11 -15.05 3.41
CA GLN A 113 -37.34 -14.26 3.22
C GLN A 113 -37.80 -14.28 1.76
N LYS A 114 -36.89 -14.04 0.81
CA LYS A 114 -37.22 -14.13 -0.63
C LYS A 114 -37.76 -15.52 -1.02
N LYS A 115 -37.17 -16.60 -0.48
CA LYS A 115 -37.68 -17.96 -0.70
C LYS A 115 -39.10 -18.15 -0.15
N ARG A 116 -39.41 -17.59 1.03
CA ARG A 116 -40.75 -17.63 1.62
C ARG A 116 -41.77 -16.86 0.80
N GLU A 117 -41.43 -15.65 0.35
CA GLU A 117 -42.27 -14.81 -0.51
C GLU A 117 -42.56 -15.49 -1.86
N ALA A 118 -41.54 -16.07 -2.49
CA ALA A 118 -41.71 -16.85 -3.72
C ALA A 118 -42.63 -18.06 -3.52
N ALA A 119 -42.46 -18.80 -2.41
CA ALA A 119 -43.34 -19.93 -2.10
C ALA A 119 -44.79 -19.50 -1.83
N ALA A 120 -45.00 -18.36 -1.15
CA ALA A 120 -46.33 -17.83 -0.87
C ALA A 120 -47.04 -17.35 -2.15
N SER A 121 -46.32 -16.66 -3.04
CA SER A 121 -46.87 -16.21 -4.33
C SER A 121 -47.20 -17.38 -5.26
N LEU A 122 -46.37 -18.44 -5.31
CA LEU A 122 -46.69 -19.68 -6.02
C LEU A 122 -47.97 -20.35 -5.49
N LYS A 123 -48.14 -20.43 -4.16
CA LYS A 123 -49.34 -21.03 -3.55
C LYS A 123 -50.63 -20.26 -3.86
N ASN A 124 -50.54 -18.94 -4.00
CA ASN A 124 -51.69 -18.11 -4.34
C ASN A 124 -52.06 -18.18 -5.83
N ASN A 125 -51.11 -18.45 -6.72
CA ASN A 125 -51.35 -18.59 -8.17
C ASN A 125 -51.87 -19.99 -8.59
N ILE A 126 -51.91 -20.95 -7.66
CA ILE A 126 -52.40 -22.33 -7.90
C ILE A 126 -53.84 -22.50 -7.37
N LYS A 127 -54.45 -21.45 -6.80
CA LYS A 127 -55.84 -21.43 -6.36
C LYS A 127 -56.76 -20.74 -7.35
#